data_AF-A0AAE1GB57-F1
#
_entry.id   AF-A0AAE1GB57-F1
#
_cell.length_a   1.000
_cell.length_b   1.000
_cell.length_c   1.000
_cell.angle_alpha   90.00
_cell.angle_beta   90.00
_cell.angle_gamma   90.00
#
_symmetry.space_group_name_H-M   'P 1'
#
loop_
_entity.id
_entity.type
_entity.pdbx_description
1 polymer ?
#
loop_
_entity_poly.entity_id
_entity_poly.type
_entity_poly.pdbx_seq_one_letter_code
_entity_poly.pdbx_strand_id
1 'polypeptide(L)'
;MDGKKKRQQNKKFWIAAKRLATSIGVSTNNATYIENDSDSNDSPDKCTNLIDTLGSGQGMFVEDEAPHSTETSEGGDETDDKTWNMIDEDPVVSSDSLSSDEERNTCITSDLVSWINKHHIKHNAADDLLKLLKEHGNNTLPLSARTLLKTDKNVLTKEKSGMSYIYLGLDKSLVRNFEKYPSETRKSTPKIEVSLNVDGLPLFKSSNTCMWPVLCAIMIHPVTVFPVALTFGKSKPCNLDFLNDTIRELNHILQHGILYEESTIRVSLKCIVCDAPARAMIKATKLYSGYYGCDRCTQRGAWYGRLTYQEIDNLVLRTNLLR
;
A
#
# COMPACT_ATOMS: atom_id res chain seq x y z
N MET A 1 2.32 -50.12 -17.28
CA MET A 1 3.45 -50.40 -16.35
C MET A 1 3.29 -49.53 -15.12
N ASP A 2 3.48 -50.11 -13.93
CA ASP A 2 3.27 -49.47 -12.63
C ASP A 2 4.09 -48.16 -12.46
N GLY A 3 3.39 -47.08 -12.06
CA GLY A 3 3.98 -45.77 -11.81
C GLY A 3 5.02 -45.78 -10.70
N LYS A 4 4.90 -46.65 -9.69
CA LYS A 4 5.89 -46.81 -8.61
C LYS A 4 7.25 -47.27 -9.16
N LYS A 5 7.26 -48.20 -10.12
CA LYS A 5 8.49 -48.65 -10.80
C LYS A 5 9.16 -47.51 -11.58
N LYS A 6 8.38 -46.67 -12.28
CA LYS A 6 8.91 -45.50 -13.01
C LYS A 6 9.45 -44.41 -12.06
N ARG A 7 8.76 -44.11 -10.95
CA ARG A 7 9.25 -43.22 -9.87
C ARG A 7 10.59 -43.73 -9.31
N GLN A 8 10.67 -45.02 -8.97
CA GLN A 8 11.87 -45.64 -8.39
C GLN A 8 13.06 -45.66 -9.37
N GLN A 9 12.81 -45.86 -10.66
CA GLN A 9 13.83 -45.79 -11.71
C GLN A 9 14.38 -44.36 -11.91
N ASN A 10 13.50 -43.35 -11.90
CA ASN A 10 13.91 -41.94 -11.96
C ASN A 10 14.77 -41.52 -10.75
N LYS A 11 14.41 -41.96 -9.54
CA LYS A 11 15.20 -41.71 -8.31
C LYS A 11 16.61 -42.32 -8.41
N LYS A 12 16.75 -43.52 -9.00
CA LYS A 12 18.06 -44.15 -9.29
C LYS A 12 18.89 -43.34 -10.29
N PHE A 13 18.30 -42.89 -11.41
CA PHE A 13 19.00 -42.06 -12.40
C PHE A 13 19.49 -40.73 -11.80
N TRP A 14 18.68 -40.06 -10.98
CA TRP A 14 19.08 -38.80 -10.31
C TRP A 14 20.27 -39.00 -9.36
N ILE A 15 20.28 -40.09 -8.57
CA ILE A 15 21.41 -40.42 -7.69
C ILE A 15 22.69 -40.71 -8.50
N ALA A 16 22.59 -41.40 -9.64
CA ALA A 16 23.73 -41.66 -10.52
C ALA A 16 24.29 -40.35 -11.12
N ALA A 17 23.41 -39.48 -11.64
CA ALA A 17 23.81 -38.18 -12.19
C ALA A 17 24.47 -37.27 -11.13
N LYS A 18 23.95 -37.24 -9.90
CA LYS A 18 24.55 -36.45 -8.81
C LYS A 18 25.94 -36.96 -8.41
N ARG A 19 26.14 -38.29 -8.37
CA ARG A 19 27.47 -38.90 -8.13
C ARG A 19 28.46 -38.53 -9.24
N LEU A 20 28.03 -38.60 -10.50
CA LEU A 20 28.85 -38.21 -11.66
C LEU A 20 29.26 -36.74 -11.56
N ALA A 21 28.31 -35.82 -11.32
CA ALA A 21 28.59 -34.39 -11.18
C ALA A 21 29.65 -34.08 -10.11
N THR A 22 29.59 -34.74 -8.95
CA THR A 22 30.62 -34.60 -7.91
C THR A 22 32.00 -35.07 -8.38
N SER A 23 32.08 -36.16 -9.17
CA SER A 23 33.36 -36.69 -9.66
C SER A 23 34.06 -35.82 -10.72
N ILE A 24 33.33 -34.96 -11.43
CA ILE A 24 33.87 -33.91 -12.33
C ILE A 24 33.94 -32.52 -11.67
N GLY A 25 33.96 -32.47 -10.33
CA GLY A 25 34.18 -31.23 -9.57
C GLY A 25 33.03 -30.21 -9.60
N VAL A 26 31.87 -30.57 -10.15
CA VAL A 26 30.72 -29.67 -10.26
C VAL A 26 30.01 -29.58 -8.91
N SER A 27 30.02 -28.39 -8.29
CA SER A 27 29.32 -28.17 -7.01
C SER A 27 27.80 -28.30 -7.19
N THR A 28 27.18 -29.23 -6.46
CA THR A 28 25.73 -29.52 -6.52
C THR A 28 24.99 -29.04 -5.25
N ASN A 29 25.49 -28.01 -4.60
CA ASN A 29 25.15 -27.63 -3.22
C ASN A 29 23.69 -27.20 -2.97
N ASN A 30 22.88 -26.95 -4.00
CA ASN A 30 21.44 -26.65 -3.89
C ASN A 30 20.51 -27.69 -4.58
N ALA A 31 21.04 -28.84 -5.01
CA ALA A 31 20.25 -29.86 -5.69
C ALA A 31 19.62 -30.87 -4.70
N THR A 32 18.42 -30.59 -4.21
CA THR A 32 17.54 -31.54 -3.49
C THR A 32 16.56 -32.23 -4.45
N TYR A 33 16.23 -33.49 -4.17
CA TYR A 33 15.20 -34.25 -4.87
C TYR A 33 13.87 -34.02 -4.15
N ILE A 34 12.94 -33.28 -4.79
CA ILE A 34 11.64 -32.96 -4.21
C ILE A 34 10.65 -34.08 -4.53
N GLU A 35 10.12 -34.74 -3.50
CA GLU A 35 9.06 -35.74 -3.63
C GLU A 35 7.69 -35.06 -3.57
N ASN A 36 7.12 -34.80 -4.76
CA ASN A 36 5.75 -34.32 -4.90
C ASN A 36 4.77 -35.49 -4.72
N ASP A 37 4.36 -35.76 -3.48
CA ASP A 37 3.21 -36.62 -3.20
C ASP A 37 1.92 -35.80 -3.13
N SER A 38 1.06 -35.97 -4.15
CA SER A 38 -0.38 -35.68 -4.12
C SER A 38 -1.03 -36.13 -5.44
N ASP A 39 -1.32 -37.43 -5.52
CA ASP A 39 -2.42 -37.94 -6.35
C ASP A 39 -3.60 -38.25 -5.42
N SER A 40 -4.85 -38.21 -5.93
CA SER A 40 -6.10 -38.60 -5.24
C SER A 40 -6.44 -37.90 -3.92
N ASN A 41 -7.12 -36.75 -3.99
CA ASN A 41 -8.58 -36.69 -3.78
C ASN A 41 -9.10 -35.25 -3.93
N ASP A 42 -9.74 -34.93 -5.06
CA ASP A 42 -10.52 -33.70 -5.21
C ASP A 42 -11.89 -33.83 -4.55
N SER A 43 -12.38 -32.73 -3.98
CA SER A 43 -13.79 -32.52 -3.65
C SER A 43 -14.09 -31.02 -3.79
N PRO A 44 -15.02 -30.61 -4.68
CA PRO A 44 -15.17 -29.21 -5.07
C PRO A 44 -16.11 -28.43 -4.14
N ASP A 45 -15.57 -27.87 -3.04
CA ASP A 45 -16.28 -26.97 -2.12
C ASP A 45 -15.23 -26.29 -1.19
N LYS A 46 -15.21 -24.98 -0.88
CA LYS A 46 -16.00 -23.81 -1.33
C LYS A 46 -15.08 -22.60 -1.49
N CYS A 47 -15.24 -21.86 -2.58
CA CYS A 47 -14.92 -20.42 -2.64
C CYS A 47 -15.90 -19.78 -3.63
N THR A 48 -16.90 -19.08 -3.11
CA THR A 48 -18.03 -18.57 -3.89
C THR A 48 -17.66 -17.38 -4.76
N ASN A 49 -18.33 -17.27 -5.91
CA ASN A 49 -18.09 -16.24 -6.92
C ASN A 49 -18.17 -14.81 -6.35
N LEU A 50 -17.11 -14.03 -6.56
CA LEU A 50 -17.09 -12.58 -6.56
C LEU A 50 -16.31 -12.15 -7.79
N ILE A 51 -16.80 -11.12 -8.49
CA ILE A 51 -16.44 -10.60 -9.84
C ILE A 51 -17.47 -11.03 -10.91
N ASP A 52 -18.50 -10.19 -11.04
CA ASP A 52 -19.31 -10.05 -12.25
C ASP A 52 -19.93 -8.63 -12.27
N THR A 53 -19.05 -7.61 -12.30
CA THR A 53 -19.48 -6.19 -12.25
C THR A 53 -18.46 -5.24 -12.93
N LEU A 54 -17.90 -5.66 -14.07
CA LEU A 54 -17.05 -4.80 -14.92
C LEU A 54 -17.37 -5.01 -16.41
N GLY A 55 -18.47 -4.42 -16.88
CA GLY A 55 -18.72 -4.25 -18.31
C GLY A 55 -20.17 -4.36 -18.77
N SER A 56 -20.88 -3.23 -18.85
CA SER A 56 -21.76 -2.86 -19.96
C SER A 56 -22.30 -1.44 -19.76
N GLY A 57 -22.01 -0.54 -20.69
CA GLY A 57 -22.33 0.89 -20.58
C GLY A 57 -22.12 1.60 -21.91
N GLN A 58 -22.86 1.19 -22.94
CA GLN A 58 -22.91 1.93 -24.20
C GLN A 58 -23.82 3.15 -24.01
N GLY A 59 -23.25 4.35 -24.03
CA GLY A 59 -24.02 5.59 -24.13
C GLY A 59 -24.39 5.86 -25.59
N MET A 60 -25.64 6.26 -25.85
CA MET A 60 -26.08 6.64 -27.19
C MET A 60 -27.15 7.75 -27.12
N PHE A 61 -26.94 8.78 -27.93
CA PHE A 61 -27.82 9.92 -28.22
C PHE A 61 -28.09 10.98 -27.13
N VAL A 62 -28.68 12.06 -27.63
CA VAL A 62 -28.71 13.45 -27.19
C VAL A 62 -30.12 13.98 -27.49
N GLU A 63 -30.54 15.04 -26.78
CA GLU A 63 -31.62 16.01 -27.05
C GLU A 63 -32.36 16.29 -25.71
N ASP A 64 -32.78 17.50 -25.37
CA ASP A 64 -32.28 18.87 -25.65
C ASP A 64 -32.98 19.81 -24.64
N GLU A 65 -33.17 21.09 -24.96
CA GLU A 65 -34.12 22.05 -24.33
C GLU A 65 -33.80 22.58 -22.92
N ALA A 66 -33.42 23.86 -22.89
CA ALA A 66 -33.76 24.82 -21.84
C ALA A 66 -34.38 26.05 -22.54
N PRO A 67 -35.32 26.80 -21.91
CA PRO A 67 -34.88 28.11 -21.43
C PRO A 67 -35.68 28.73 -20.24
N HIS A 68 -35.11 29.83 -19.70
CA HIS A 68 -35.77 30.90 -18.92
C HIS A 68 -36.33 30.54 -17.51
N SER A 69 -36.55 31.51 -16.60
CA SER A 69 -36.60 32.99 -16.71
C SER A 69 -35.86 33.77 -15.60
N THR A 70 -35.91 35.11 -15.73
CA THR A 70 -35.58 36.19 -14.76
C THR A 70 -36.31 36.05 -13.40
N GLU A 71 -35.91 36.71 -12.31
CA GLU A 71 -36.07 38.17 -12.01
C GLU A 71 -35.10 38.78 -10.97
N THR A 72 -35.22 40.10 -10.71
CA THR A 72 -34.26 40.98 -10.00
C THR A 72 -34.90 41.89 -8.94
N SER A 73 -34.20 42.16 -7.82
CA SER A 73 -34.36 43.31 -6.90
C SER A 73 -33.14 43.29 -5.94
N GLU A 74 -32.29 44.30 -5.72
CA GLU A 74 -32.40 45.76 -5.44
C GLU A 74 -32.56 46.13 -3.94
N GLY A 75 -31.83 47.20 -3.52
CA GLY A 75 -31.57 47.64 -2.13
C GLY A 75 -30.24 47.07 -1.59
N GLY A 76 -29.31 47.81 -0.96
CA GLY A 76 -29.34 49.10 -0.24
C GLY A 76 -28.95 48.84 1.24
N ASP A 77 -28.03 49.54 1.92
CA ASP A 77 -27.51 50.92 1.75
C ASP A 77 -26.07 51.08 2.35
N GLU A 78 -25.52 52.31 2.30
CA GLU A 78 -24.26 52.82 2.91
C GLU A 78 -24.32 52.92 4.47
N THR A 79 -23.36 53.39 5.28
CA THR A 79 -21.93 53.83 5.18
C THR A 79 -21.18 53.22 6.42
N ASP A 80 -20.06 53.64 7.05
CA ASP A 80 -19.09 54.75 7.07
C ASP A 80 -17.69 54.16 7.45
N ASP A 81 -16.60 54.88 7.23
CA ASP A 81 -15.21 54.48 7.54
C ASP A 81 -14.62 55.33 8.69
N LYS A 82 -13.69 54.81 9.52
CA LYS A 82 -12.77 55.62 10.36
C LYS A 82 -11.70 54.79 11.13
N THR A 83 -10.46 54.89 10.65
CA THR A 83 -9.22 54.59 11.40
C THR A 83 -8.83 55.75 12.32
N TRP A 84 -8.32 55.49 13.54
CA TRP A 84 -7.36 56.38 14.24
C TRP A 84 -6.45 55.58 15.20
N ASN A 85 -5.21 56.04 15.37
CA ASN A 85 -4.19 55.47 16.27
C ASN A 85 -3.93 56.42 17.46
N MET A 86 -3.56 55.92 18.65
CA MET A 86 -2.20 56.08 19.25
C MET A 86 -2.10 55.72 20.75
N ILE A 87 -1.04 54.97 21.08
CA ILE A 87 -0.04 55.16 22.17
C ILE A 87 -0.52 55.55 23.59
N ASP A 88 -0.21 54.73 24.61
CA ASP A 88 0.75 55.11 25.69
C ASP A 88 1.20 53.93 26.60
N GLU A 89 2.16 54.22 27.52
CA GLU A 89 3.21 53.35 28.10
C GLU A 89 2.85 52.18 29.06
N ASP A 90 3.84 51.28 29.25
CA ASP A 90 3.89 50.18 30.24
C ASP A 90 4.10 50.66 31.69
N PRO A 91 3.62 49.89 32.69
CA PRO A 91 4.25 49.80 34.02
C PRO A 91 5.00 48.47 34.21
N VAL A 92 6.32 48.54 34.39
CA VAL A 92 7.18 47.36 34.66
C VAL A 92 6.85 46.74 36.02
N VAL A 93 6.24 45.55 36.02
CA VAL A 93 6.06 44.72 37.22
C VAL A 93 7.06 43.57 37.22
N SER A 94 8.21 43.78 37.86
CA SER A 94 9.20 42.73 38.10
C SER A 94 8.70 41.78 39.20
N SER A 95 8.01 40.71 38.81
CA SER A 95 7.56 39.65 39.72
C SER A 95 8.50 38.44 39.65
N ASP A 96 9.40 38.33 40.62
CA ASP A 96 10.30 37.17 40.79
C ASP A 96 9.51 35.98 41.37
N SER A 97 8.72 35.33 40.49
CA SER A 97 7.83 34.22 40.83
C SER A 97 8.47 32.88 40.48
N LEU A 98 8.95 32.16 41.51
CA LEU A 98 9.60 30.85 41.40
C LEU A 98 8.61 29.70 41.11
N SER A 99 7.99 29.74 39.94
CA SER A 99 7.14 28.68 39.39
C SER A 99 7.10 28.77 37.87
N SER A 100 7.57 27.73 37.15
CA SER A 100 7.21 27.38 35.75
C SER A 100 8.16 26.38 35.07
N ASP A 101 9.11 25.74 35.76
CA ASP A 101 10.01 24.77 35.09
C ASP A 101 9.29 23.56 34.48
N GLU A 102 8.20 23.04 35.06
CA GLU A 102 7.40 22.02 34.38
C GLU A 102 6.58 22.61 33.22
N GLU A 103 5.97 23.79 33.41
CA GLU A 103 5.13 24.45 32.40
C GLU A 103 5.92 24.80 31.13
N ARG A 104 7.08 25.44 31.26
CA ARG A 104 8.00 25.74 30.15
C ARG A 104 8.42 24.47 29.40
N ASN A 105 8.64 23.37 30.12
CA ASN A 105 9.02 22.08 29.55
C ASN A 105 7.88 21.40 28.77
N THR A 106 6.61 21.64 29.10
CA THR A 106 5.50 21.19 28.25
C THR A 106 5.50 21.92 26.90
N CYS A 107 5.76 23.23 26.90
CA CYS A 107 5.78 24.08 25.71
C CYS A 107 6.82 23.63 24.67
N ILE A 108 8.10 23.55 25.06
CA ILE A 108 9.17 23.08 24.16
C ILE A 108 8.96 21.65 23.67
N THR A 109 8.31 20.79 24.48
CA THR A 109 7.93 19.43 24.07
C THR A 109 6.90 19.47 22.94
N SER A 110 5.84 20.28 23.06
CA SER A 110 4.86 20.46 21.98
C SER A 110 5.45 21.12 20.73
N ASP A 111 6.35 22.10 20.88
CA ASP A 111 6.98 22.78 19.75
C ASP A 111 7.89 21.85 18.95
N LEU A 112 8.70 21.02 19.63
CA LEU A 112 9.53 20.02 18.97
C LEU A 112 8.68 18.96 18.24
N VAL A 113 7.55 18.52 18.84
CA VAL A 113 6.59 17.62 18.17
C VAL A 113 5.96 18.30 16.96
N SER A 114 5.56 19.56 17.07
CA SER A 114 5.00 20.36 15.96
C SER A 114 6.01 20.52 14.82
N TRP A 115 7.24 20.93 15.14
CA TRP A 115 8.34 21.10 14.19
C TRP A 115 8.72 19.80 13.47
N ILE A 116 8.88 18.68 14.19
CA ILE A 116 9.19 17.38 13.59
C ILE A 116 8.11 16.97 12.58
N ASN A 117 6.84 17.12 12.94
CA ASN A 117 5.73 16.78 12.05
C ASN A 117 5.64 17.73 10.85
N LYS A 118 5.72 19.05 11.08
CA LYS A 118 5.62 20.12 10.06
C LYS A 118 6.72 20.03 9.00
N HIS A 119 7.96 19.72 9.41
CA HIS A 119 9.12 19.67 8.52
C HIS A 119 9.52 18.23 8.14
N HIS A 120 8.71 17.23 8.51
CA HIS A 120 8.93 15.80 8.25
C HIS A 120 10.34 15.33 8.66
N ILE A 121 10.80 15.79 9.82
CA ILE A 121 12.18 15.56 10.31
C ILE A 121 12.40 14.07 10.55
N LYS A 122 13.49 13.53 9.99
CA LYS A 122 13.87 12.12 10.16
C LYS A 122 14.19 11.85 11.63
N HIS A 123 13.71 10.73 12.16
CA HIS A 123 13.85 10.39 13.58
C HIS A 123 15.30 10.44 14.06
N ASN A 124 16.29 10.04 13.27
CA ASN A 124 17.69 10.11 13.68
C ASN A 124 18.18 11.55 13.90
N ALA A 125 17.82 12.49 13.03
CA ALA A 125 18.18 13.90 13.20
C ALA A 125 17.47 14.53 14.42
N ALA A 126 16.24 14.11 14.71
CA ALA A 126 15.52 14.49 15.91
C ALA A 126 16.11 13.83 17.18
N ASP A 127 16.52 12.56 17.13
CA ASP A 127 17.21 11.85 18.21
C ASP A 127 18.55 12.56 18.54
N ASP A 128 19.30 12.99 17.53
CA ASP A 128 20.57 13.71 17.69
C ASP A 128 20.37 15.12 18.27
N LEU A 129 19.36 15.87 17.80
CA LEU A 129 18.98 17.16 18.40
C LEU A 129 18.53 17.02 19.86
N LEU A 130 17.76 15.97 20.19
CA LEU A 130 17.29 15.72 21.55
C LEU A 130 18.43 15.40 22.53
N LYS A 131 19.53 14.78 22.07
CA LYS A 131 20.75 14.60 22.89
C LYS A 131 21.38 15.94 23.21
N LEU A 132 21.64 16.77 22.20
CA LEU A 132 22.24 18.10 22.35
C LEU A 132 21.41 19.00 23.28
N LEU A 133 20.07 19.04 23.11
CA LEU A 133 19.20 19.81 23.99
C LEU A 133 19.28 19.33 25.45
N LYS A 134 19.40 18.01 25.67
CA LYS A 134 19.55 17.43 27.02
C LYS A 134 20.91 17.75 27.65
N GLU A 135 21.99 17.67 26.88
CA GLU A 135 23.34 18.08 27.28
C GLU A 135 23.39 19.56 27.65
N HIS A 136 22.64 20.41 26.94
CA HIS A 136 22.43 21.82 27.28
C HIS A 136 21.30 22.08 28.30
N GLY A 137 20.99 21.09 29.17
CA GLY A 137 20.20 21.29 30.38
C GLY A 137 18.72 20.89 30.31
N ASN A 138 18.18 20.54 29.15
CA ASN A 138 16.77 20.12 29.00
C ASN A 138 16.55 18.67 29.47
N ASN A 139 16.82 18.41 30.76
CA ASN A 139 16.86 17.08 31.37
C ASN A 139 15.51 16.34 31.36
N THR A 140 14.41 17.06 31.20
CA THR A 140 13.03 16.55 30.99
C THR A 140 12.83 15.90 29.62
N LEU A 141 13.56 16.32 28.58
CA LEU A 141 13.36 15.83 27.21
C LEU A 141 13.83 14.36 27.05
N PRO A 142 13.09 13.53 26.30
CA PRO A 142 13.48 12.15 26.04
C PRO A 142 14.61 12.08 25.00
N LEU A 143 15.49 11.09 25.14
CA LEU A 143 16.62 10.84 24.21
C LEU A 143 16.22 10.32 22.82
N SER A 144 14.92 10.24 22.49
CA SER A 144 14.47 9.83 21.15
C SER A 144 13.12 10.40 20.75
N ALA A 145 13.01 10.74 19.48
CA ALA A 145 11.80 11.16 18.79
C ALA A 145 10.65 10.16 18.94
N ARG A 146 10.91 8.84 19.02
CA ARG A 146 9.84 7.84 19.26
C ARG A 146 9.13 8.07 20.61
N THR A 147 9.88 8.48 21.63
CA THR A 147 9.34 8.74 22.97
C THR A 147 8.73 10.15 23.03
N LEU A 148 9.34 11.14 22.36
CA LEU A 148 8.82 12.50 22.24
C LEU A 148 7.44 12.53 21.55
N LEU A 149 7.32 11.85 20.40
CA LEU A 149 6.10 11.77 19.59
C LEU A 149 5.03 10.84 20.21
N LYS A 150 5.31 10.20 21.36
CA LYS A 150 4.40 9.32 22.13
C LYS A 150 3.59 8.33 21.27
N THR A 151 4.18 7.78 20.21
CA THR A 151 3.46 7.00 19.19
C THR A 151 2.65 5.84 19.80
N ASP A 152 1.35 5.79 19.47
CA ASP A 152 0.43 4.80 20.01
C ASP A 152 0.90 3.36 19.80
N LYS A 153 0.89 2.59 20.89
CA LYS A 153 1.30 1.17 20.91
C LYS A 153 0.12 0.22 20.68
N ASN A 154 -1.10 0.70 20.94
CA ASN A 154 -2.33 -0.09 20.93
C ASN A 154 -3.21 0.30 19.73
N VAL A 155 -2.76 0.01 18.52
CA VAL A 155 -3.57 0.20 17.31
C VAL A 155 -4.64 -0.89 17.24
N LEU A 156 -5.90 -0.51 17.08
CA LEU A 156 -7.01 -1.45 16.93
C LEU A 156 -6.89 -2.22 15.61
N THR A 157 -6.49 -3.48 15.67
CA THR A 157 -6.46 -4.39 14.52
C THR A 157 -7.77 -5.17 14.38
N LYS A 158 -8.15 -5.48 13.14
CA LYS A 158 -9.13 -6.53 12.82
C LYS A 158 -8.38 -7.82 12.48
N GLU A 159 -9.07 -8.95 12.37
CA GLU A 159 -8.51 -10.13 11.69
C GLU A 159 -8.99 -10.16 10.24
N LYS A 160 -8.08 -10.46 9.30
CA LYS A 160 -8.39 -10.84 7.93
C LYS A 160 -7.39 -11.85 7.40
N SER A 161 -7.84 -12.79 6.58
CA SER A 161 -6.95 -13.75 5.88
C SER A 161 -6.01 -14.55 6.81
N GLY A 162 -6.43 -14.79 8.07
CA GLY A 162 -5.64 -15.45 9.12
C GLY A 162 -4.53 -14.58 9.74
N MET A 163 -4.65 -13.26 9.64
CA MET A 163 -3.61 -12.28 10.00
C MET A 163 -4.22 -11.03 10.66
N SER A 164 -3.41 -10.32 11.45
CA SER A 164 -3.77 -9.01 11.99
C SER A 164 -3.83 -7.97 10.86
N TYR A 165 -4.87 -7.17 10.82
CA TYR A 165 -5.19 -6.28 9.71
C TYR A 165 -5.54 -4.87 10.18
N ILE A 166 -4.96 -3.87 9.51
CA ILE A 166 -5.27 -2.45 9.67
C ILE A 166 -5.61 -1.90 8.28
N TYR A 167 -6.71 -1.16 8.19
CA TYR A 167 -7.08 -0.39 7.00
C TYR A 167 -6.89 1.10 7.26
N LEU A 168 -6.23 1.80 6.34
CA LEU A 168 -5.88 3.22 6.46
C LEU A 168 -6.77 4.14 5.59
N GLY A 169 -7.59 3.55 4.71
CA GLY A 169 -8.43 4.27 3.74
C GLY A 169 -7.64 4.69 2.50
N LEU A 170 -8.15 4.37 1.31
CA LEU A 170 -7.51 4.76 0.05
C LEU A 170 -7.73 6.25 -0.26
N ASP A 171 -8.97 6.74 -0.19
CA ASP A 171 -9.39 8.11 -0.50
C ASP A 171 -8.67 9.10 0.42
N LYS A 172 -8.86 8.93 1.74
CA LYS A 172 -8.25 9.75 2.78
C LYS A 172 -6.72 9.79 2.70
N SER A 173 -6.09 8.67 2.33
CA SER A 173 -4.64 8.62 2.14
C SER A 173 -4.21 9.24 0.80
N LEU A 174 -5.02 9.15 -0.25
CA LEU A 174 -4.74 9.76 -1.55
C LEU A 174 -4.83 11.29 -1.44
N VAL A 175 -5.90 11.84 -0.85
CA VAL A 175 -6.04 13.27 -0.53
C VAL A 175 -4.86 13.76 0.31
N ARG A 176 -4.59 13.13 1.47
CA ARG A 176 -3.52 13.53 2.39
C ARG A 176 -2.10 13.45 1.81
N ASN A 177 -1.89 12.67 0.74
CA ASN A 177 -0.61 12.65 0.04
C ASN A 177 -0.59 13.55 -1.21
N PHE A 178 -1.75 13.89 -1.78
CA PHE A 178 -1.89 14.89 -2.83
C PHE A 178 -1.68 16.31 -2.29
N GLU A 179 -2.16 16.61 -1.08
CA GLU A 179 -1.93 17.89 -0.36
C GLU A 179 -0.45 18.28 -0.23
N LYS A 180 0.46 17.31 -0.27
CA LYS A 180 1.92 17.52 -0.15
C LYS A 180 2.57 18.07 -1.42
N TYR A 181 1.86 18.03 -2.56
CA TYR A 181 2.36 18.59 -3.81
C TYR A 181 2.19 20.12 -3.82
N PRO A 182 3.08 20.87 -4.50
CA PRO A 182 2.96 22.32 -4.65
C PRO A 182 1.58 22.74 -5.18
N SER A 183 1.09 23.90 -4.74
CA SER A 183 -0.23 24.42 -5.12
C SER A 183 -0.47 24.46 -6.63
N GLU A 184 0.57 24.81 -7.40
CA GLU A 184 0.49 24.85 -8.86
C GLU A 184 0.32 23.45 -9.47
N THR A 185 1.04 22.45 -8.94
CA THR A 185 0.86 21.04 -9.32
C THR A 185 -0.54 20.53 -8.96
N ARG A 186 -1.09 20.92 -7.81
CA ARG A 186 -2.45 20.53 -7.39
C ARG A 186 -3.50 21.12 -8.36
N LYS A 187 -3.44 22.44 -8.61
CA LYS A 187 -4.33 23.14 -9.55
C LYS A 187 -4.21 22.63 -10.99
N SER A 188 -3.01 22.26 -11.44
CA SER A 188 -2.77 21.78 -12.80
C SER A 188 -3.07 20.28 -13.02
N THR A 189 -3.63 19.58 -12.03
CA THR A 189 -3.86 18.12 -12.09
C THR A 189 -5.37 17.79 -12.16
N PRO A 190 -6.01 17.80 -13.35
CA PRO A 190 -7.41 17.40 -13.52
C PRO A 190 -7.62 15.87 -13.48
N LYS A 191 -6.53 15.10 -13.30
CA LYS A 191 -6.53 13.64 -13.23
C LYS A 191 -5.30 13.13 -12.47
N ILE A 192 -5.49 12.40 -11.38
CA ILE A 192 -4.41 11.68 -10.69
C ILE A 192 -4.30 10.27 -11.27
N GLU A 193 -3.10 9.87 -11.66
CA GLU A 193 -2.81 8.47 -11.99
C GLU A 193 -2.18 7.77 -10.77
N VAL A 194 -2.66 6.56 -10.45
CA VAL A 194 -2.19 5.78 -9.29
C VAL A 194 -1.68 4.40 -9.71
N SER A 195 -0.66 3.90 -9.03
CA SER A 195 -0.26 2.49 -9.11
C SER A 195 -0.41 1.85 -7.74
N LEU A 196 -0.94 0.63 -7.66
CA LEU A 196 -0.95 -0.15 -6.41
C LEU A 196 0.25 -1.10 -6.37
N ASN A 197 0.73 -1.41 -5.17
CA ASN A 197 1.68 -2.50 -4.94
C ASN A 197 1.18 -3.43 -3.83
N VAL A 198 1.33 -4.74 -4.06
CA VAL A 198 1.03 -5.81 -3.11
C VAL A 198 2.19 -6.82 -3.15
N ASP A 199 2.78 -7.07 -1.99
CA ASP A 199 3.97 -7.91 -1.82
C ASP A 199 3.98 -8.55 -0.41
N GLY A 200 4.88 -9.49 -0.14
CA GLY A 200 5.01 -10.18 1.15
C GLY A 200 6.40 -10.06 1.76
N LEU A 201 6.60 -9.08 2.65
CA LEU A 201 7.90 -8.79 3.25
C LEU A 201 8.11 -9.48 4.62
N PRO A 202 9.26 -10.15 4.87
CA PRO A 202 9.59 -10.69 6.18
C PRO A 202 9.98 -9.55 7.15
N LEU A 203 9.36 -9.50 8.33
CA LEU A 203 9.63 -8.45 9.32
C LEU A 203 10.88 -8.71 10.17
N PHE A 204 11.21 -9.98 10.41
CA PHE A 204 12.35 -10.39 11.24
C PHE A 204 13.09 -11.58 10.63
N LYS A 205 14.42 -11.61 10.75
CA LYS A 205 15.25 -12.75 10.28
C LYS A 205 15.08 -14.01 11.14
N SER A 206 14.57 -13.86 12.37
CA SER A 206 14.47 -14.90 13.40
C SER A 206 13.04 -15.42 13.62
N SER A 207 12.05 -15.00 12.85
CA SER A 207 10.67 -15.50 12.95
C SER A 207 9.98 -15.51 11.59
N ASN A 208 8.97 -16.37 11.43
CA ASN A 208 8.12 -16.41 10.23
C ASN A 208 7.13 -15.22 10.16
N THR A 209 7.29 -14.18 10.97
CA THR A 209 6.41 -13.01 10.95
C THR A 209 6.65 -12.19 9.69
N CYS A 210 5.64 -12.09 8.84
CA CYS A 210 5.66 -11.30 7.62
C CYS A 210 4.56 -10.23 7.63
N MET A 211 4.72 -9.22 6.79
CA MET A 211 3.74 -8.20 6.50
C MET A 211 3.39 -8.26 5.00
N TRP A 212 2.10 -8.12 4.70
CA TRP A 212 1.55 -7.98 3.37
C TRP A 212 0.89 -6.60 3.30
N PRO A 213 1.65 -5.55 2.96
CA PRO A 213 1.09 -4.23 2.75
C PRO A 213 0.34 -4.17 1.42
N VAL A 214 -0.67 -3.30 1.36
CA VAL A 214 -1.15 -2.73 0.11
C VAL A 214 -0.68 -1.28 0.09
N LEU A 215 0.20 -0.94 -0.84
CA LEU A 215 0.71 0.41 -1.04
C LEU A 215 0.03 1.05 -2.25
N CYS A 216 -0.09 2.38 -2.24
CA CYS A 216 -0.49 3.19 -3.38
C CYS A 216 0.60 4.23 -3.69
N ALA A 217 0.83 4.48 -4.97
CA ALA A 217 1.76 5.47 -5.48
C ALA A 217 1.01 6.50 -6.33
N ILE A 218 1.14 7.80 -6.00
CA ILE A 218 0.71 8.91 -6.87
C ILE A 218 1.77 9.07 -7.96
N MET A 219 1.37 8.93 -9.23
CA MET A 219 2.28 8.93 -10.39
C MET A 219 2.60 10.34 -10.91
N ILE A 220 2.64 11.32 -10.01
CA ILE A 220 3.05 12.71 -10.25
C ILE A 220 4.46 12.87 -9.68
N HIS A 221 5.37 13.51 -10.41
CA HIS A 221 6.73 13.71 -9.92
C HIS A 221 6.81 14.84 -8.87
N PRO A 222 7.51 14.64 -7.73
CA PRO A 222 8.17 13.41 -7.28
C PRO A 222 7.15 12.35 -6.83
N VAL A 223 7.33 11.09 -7.24
CA VAL A 223 6.37 10.00 -6.98
C VAL A 223 6.25 9.73 -5.48
N THR A 224 5.03 9.88 -4.94
CA THR A 224 4.74 9.71 -3.51
C THR A 224 4.07 8.35 -3.28
N VAL A 225 4.70 7.51 -2.45
CA VAL A 225 4.20 6.16 -2.09
C VAL A 225 3.75 6.13 -0.63
N PHE A 226 2.59 5.54 -0.36
CA PHE A 226 2.01 5.43 0.99
C PHE A 226 1.27 4.10 1.20
N PRO A 227 1.16 3.62 2.45
CA PRO A 227 0.35 2.44 2.77
C PRO A 227 -1.15 2.76 2.78
N VAL A 228 -1.95 1.79 2.33
CA VAL A 228 -3.42 1.83 2.27
C VAL A 228 -4.03 0.75 3.17
N ALA A 229 -3.40 -0.43 3.20
CA ALA A 229 -3.73 -1.50 4.14
C ALA A 229 -2.43 -2.15 4.63
N LEU A 230 -2.42 -2.62 5.88
CA LEU A 230 -1.31 -3.34 6.49
C LEU A 230 -1.81 -4.63 7.11
N THR A 231 -1.37 -5.76 6.57
CA THR A 231 -1.70 -7.11 7.04
C THR A 231 -0.43 -7.74 7.61
N PHE A 232 -0.44 -8.34 8.80
CA PHE A 232 0.76 -8.96 9.38
C PHE A 232 0.46 -10.18 10.26
N GLY A 233 1.36 -11.16 10.25
CA GLY A 233 1.13 -12.45 10.91
C GLY A 233 2.26 -13.45 10.71
N LYS A 234 2.16 -14.63 11.34
CA LYS A 234 3.18 -15.70 11.32
C LYS A 234 3.15 -16.59 10.07
N SER A 235 2.25 -16.27 9.13
CA SER A 235 2.00 -16.97 7.87
C SER A 235 1.67 -15.96 6.77
N LYS A 236 1.64 -16.41 5.52
CA LYS A 236 1.07 -15.65 4.40
C LYS A 236 -0.47 -15.58 4.52
N PRO A 237 -1.15 -14.63 3.85
CA PRO A 237 -2.60 -14.59 3.77
C PRO A 237 -3.17 -15.93 3.28
N CYS A 238 -4.18 -16.45 3.96
CA CYS A 238 -4.86 -17.70 3.54
C CYS A 238 -5.82 -17.48 2.36
N ASN A 239 -6.26 -16.24 2.15
CA ASN A 239 -7.16 -15.81 1.07
C ASN A 239 -6.88 -14.33 0.72
N LEU A 240 -7.73 -13.72 -0.12
CA LEU A 240 -7.57 -12.34 -0.60
C LEU A 240 -8.36 -11.28 0.19
N ASP A 241 -9.03 -11.63 1.30
CA ASP A 241 -9.98 -10.71 1.98
C ASP A 241 -9.35 -9.40 2.48
N PHE A 242 -8.04 -9.41 2.75
CA PHE A 242 -7.26 -8.23 3.09
C PHE A 242 -7.27 -7.16 1.99
N LEU A 243 -7.52 -7.53 0.73
CA LEU A 243 -7.67 -6.62 -0.41
C LEU A 243 -9.08 -6.01 -0.53
N ASN A 244 -10.12 -6.65 0.04
CA ASN A 244 -11.52 -6.31 -0.27
C ASN A 244 -11.90 -4.86 0.07
N ASP A 245 -11.35 -4.28 1.15
CA ASP A 245 -11.60 -2.86 1.46
C ASP A 245 -10.93 -1.94 0.45
N THR A 246 -9.66 -2.22 0.08
CA THR A 246 -8.95 -1.49 -0.99
C THR A 246 -9.65 -1.59 -2.33
N ILE A 247 -10.12 -2.78 -2.73
CA ILE A 247 -10.80 -2.98 -4.02
C ILE A 247 -12.12 -2.21 -4.05
N ARG A 248 -12.91 -2.23 -2.96
CA ARG A 248 -14.16 -1.46 -2.86
C ARG A 248 -13.91 0.04 -2.98
N GLU A 249 -12.96 0.58 -2.23
CA GLU A 249 -12.66 2.02 -2.24
C GLU A 249 -11.98 2.45 -3.55
N LEU A 250 -11.12 1.61 -4.14
CA LEU A 250 -10.54 1.82 -5.46
C LEU A 250 -11.63 1.90 -6.54
N ASN A 251 -12.56 0.95 -6.59
CA ASN A 251 -13.63 0.96 -7.58
C ASN A 251 -14.51 2.22 -7.45
N HIS A 252 -14.82 2.63 -6.22
CA HIS A 252 -15.53 3.88 -5.96
C HIS A 252 -14.77 5.10 -6.50
N ILE A 253 -13.47 5.20 -6.22
CA ILE A 253 -12.60 6.31 -6.65
C ILE A 253 -12.36 6.32 -8.16
N LEU A 254 -12.27 5.16 -8.81
CA LEU A 254 -12.12 5.06 -10.27
C LEU A 254 -13.40 5.47 -11.01
N GLN A 255 -14.58 5.29 -10.40
CA GLN A 255 -15.87 5.66 -10.97
C GLN A 255 -16.22 7.13 -10.70
N HIS A 256 -16.00 7.63 -9.48
CA HIS A 256 -16.48 8.94 -9.02
C HIS A 256 -15.37 9.98 -8.83
N GLY A 257 -14.10 9.60 -8.91
CA GLY A 257 -12.95 10.43 -8.52
C GLY A 257 -12.78 10.53 -7.01
N ILE A 258 -12.00 11.52 -6.57
CA ILE A 258 -11.92 11.97 -5.17
C ILE A 258 -12.44 13.41 -5.08
N LEU A 259 -13.03 13.78 -3.94
CA LEU A 259 -13.34 15.17 -3.62
C LEU A 259 -12.08 15.85 -3.09
N TYR A 260 -11.71 16.99 -3.67
CA TYR A 260 -10.57 17.80 -3.23
C TYR A 260 -10.90 19.29 -3.31
N GLU A 261 -10.74 20.00 -2.18
CA GLU A 261 -11.29 21.36 -2.02
C GLU A 261 -12.79 21.34 -2.41
N GLU A 262 -13.23 22.11 -3.41
CA GLU A 262 -14.62 22.09 -3.92
C GLU A 262 -14.77 21.34 -5.27
N SER A 263 -13.77 20.55 -5.68
CA SER A 263 -13.68 19.94 -7.01
C SER A 263 -13.45 18.43 -6.99
N THR A 264 -14.02 17.73 -7.99
CA THR A 264 -13.81 16.29 -8.17
C THR A 264 -12.60 16.02 -9.05
N ILE A 265 -11.54 15.44 -8.49
CA ILE A 265 -10.35 15.04 -9.25
C ILE A 265 -10.54 13.59 -9.73
N ARG A 266 -10.47 13.37 -11.05
CA ARG A 266 -10.57 12.03 -11.64
C ARG A 266 -9.35 11.20 -11.28
N VAL A 267 -9.55 9.89 -11.07
CA VAL A 267 -8.46 8.95 -10.77
C VAL A 267 -8.40 7.84 -11.81
N SER A 268 -7.20 7.35 -12.15
CA SER A 268 -7.06 6.11 -12.92
C SER A 268 -5.94 5.21 -12.40
N LEU A 269 -6.21 3.91 -12.37
CA LEU A 269 -5.20 2.89 -12.11
C LEU A 269 -4.28 2.72 -13.33
N LYS A 270 -2.97 2.87 -13.13
CA LYS A 270 -1.92 2.63 -14.13
C LYS A 270 -1.60 1.15 -14.27
N CYS A 271 -1.38 0.49 -13.14
CA CYS A 271 -1.00 -0.92 -13.02
C CYS A 271 -1.06 -1.38 -11.55
N ILE A 272 -0.91 -2.69 -11.34
CA ILE A 272 -0.73 -3.30 -10.01
C ILE A 272 0.60 -4.06 -9.98
N VAL A 273 1.55 -3.56 -9.19
CA VAL A 273 2.92 -4.03 -9.08
C VAL A 273 3.03 -5.12 -8.01
N CYS A 274 3.46 -6.31 -8.42
CA CYS A 274 3.60 -7.46 -7.53
C CYS A 274 4.71 -8.39 -8.04
N ASP A 275 5.44 -9.04 -7.12
CA ASP A 275 6.40 -10.09 -7.44
C ASP A 275 5.69 -11.34 -8.00
N ALA A 276 6.43 -12.34 -8.50
CA ALA A 276 5.79 -13.50 -9.13
C ALA A 276 4.94 -14.36 -8.14
N PRO A 277 5.42 -14.68 -6.92
CA PRO A 277 4.60 -15.20 -5.82
C PRO A 277 3.29 -14.45 -5.51
N ALA A 278 3.34 -13.15 -5.25
CA ALA A 278 2.18 -12.33 -4.92
C ALA A 278 1.22 -12.22 -6.12
N ARG A 279 1.75 -12.06 -7.34
CA ARG A 279 0.95 -12.05 -8.58
C ARG A 279 0.19 -13.35 -8.78
N ALA A 280 0.82 -14.49 -8.50
CA ALA A 280 0.16 -15.80 -8.59
C ALA A 280 -0.95 -15.94 -7.53
N MET A 281 -0.73 -15.46 -6.31
CA MET A 281 -1.77 -15.41 -5.27
C MET A 281 -2.96 -14.54 -5.69
N ILE A 282 -2.72 -13.31 -6.14
CA ILE A 282 -3.77 -12.32 -6.49
C ILE A 282 -4.55 -12.76 -7.74
N LYS A 283 -3.89 -13.35 -8.74
CA LYS A 283 -4.57 -13.94 -9.93
C LYS A 283 -5.14 -15.36 -9.69
N ALA A 284 -5.04 -15.90 -8.47
CA ALA A 284 -5.38 -17.28 -8.12
C ALA A 284 -4.75 -18.36 -9.05
N THR A 285 -3.56 -18.10 -9.59
CA THR A 285 -2.84 -19.03 -10.47
C THR A 285 -1.84 -19.89 -9.71
N LYS A 286 -1.32 -20.95 -10.35
CA LYS A 286 -0.07 -21.56 -9.88
C LYS A 286 1.08 -20.57 -10.11
N LEU A 287 2.17 -20.75 -9.36
CA LEU A 287 3.43 -20.04 -9.60
C LEU A 287 4.00 -20.41 -10.98
N TYR A 288 4.86 -19.56 -11.56
CA TYR A 288 5.49 -19.73 -12.88
C TYR A 288 6.21 -21.07 -13.10
N SER A 289 6.54 -21.81 -12.04
CA SER A 289 7.17 -23.14 -12.08
C SER A 289 6.17 -24.30 -12.18
N GLY A 290 4.88 -24.07 -11.92
CA GLY A 290 3.82 -25.08 -12.02
C GLY A 290 3.19 -25.15 -13.41
N TYR A 291 2.65 -26.32 -13.78
CA TYR A 291 2.12 -26.58 -15.13
C TYR A 291 1.06 -25.60 -15.66
N TYR A 292 0.33 -24.91 -14.77
CA TYR A 292 -0.65 -23.86 -15.12
C TYR A 292 -0.21 -22.48 -14.58
N GLY A 293 1.11 -22.23 -14.62
CA GLY A 293 1.76 -21.03 -14.09
C GLY A 293 1.82 -19.83 -15.03
N CYS A 294 1.27 -19.93 -16.26
CA CYS A 294 1.16 -18.77 -17.15
C CYS A 294 0.12 -17.79 -16.59
N ASP A 295 0.49 -16.51 -16.52
CA ASP A 295 -0.35 -15.44 -15.96
C ASP A 295 -1.24 -14.75 -17.01
N ARG A 296 -1.12 -15.15 -18.29
CA ARG A 296 -1.89 -14.64 -19.44
C ARG A 296 -2.89 -15.63 -20.02
N CYS A 297 -2.59 -16.93 -20.03
CA CYS A 297 -3.44 -17.98 -20.61
C CYS A 297 -3.63 -19.16 -19.65
N THR A 298 -4.60 -20.03 -19.95
CA THR A 298 -4.87 -21.28 -19.21
C THR A 298 -4.09 -22.48 -19.75
N GLN A 299 -3.18 -22.28 -20.70
CA GLN A 299 -2.39 -23.35 -21.32
C GLN A 299 -1.61 -24.15 -20.27
N ARG A 300 -1.63 -25.48 -20.42
CA ARG A 300 -0.76 -26.38 -19.68
C ARG A 300 0.65 -26.39 -20.29
N GLY A 301 1.64 -25.94 -19.53
CA GLY A 301 3.05 -26.08 -19.88
C GLY A 301 3.55 -27.54 -19.82
N ALA A 302 4.74 -27.77 -20.35
CA ALA A 302 5.41 -29.08 -20.39
C ALA A 302 6.84 -28.98 -19.82
N TRP A 303 7.31 -30.05 -19.16
CA TRP A 303 8.60 -30.08 -18.48
C TRP A 303 9.70 -30.74 -19.33
N TYR A 304 10.69 -29.96 -19.74
CA TYR A 304 11.88 -30.41 -20.47
C TYR A 304 13.14 -29.88 -19.76
N GLY A 305 13.39 -30.36 -18.54
CA GLY A 305 14.44 -29.86 -17.63
C GLY A 305 14.13 -28.50 -16.99
N ARG A 306 13.32 -27.69 -17.66
CA ARG A 306 12.60 -26.51 -17.17
C ARG A 306 11.14 -26.59 -17.60
N LEU A 307 10.26 -25.82 -16.97
CA LEU A 307 8.91 -25.64 -17.51
C LEU A 307 8.98 -24.80 -18.81
N THR A 308 8.20 -25.20 -19.80
CA THR A 308 8.04 -24.52 -21.09
C THR A 308 6.57 -24.39 -21.44
N TYR A 309 6.22 -23.36 -22.20
CA TYR A 309 4.94 -23.26 -22.89
C TYR A 309 5.25 -23.43 -24.38
N GLN A 310 4.55 -24.36 -25.03
CA GLN A 310 4.74 -24.65 -26.45
C GLN A 310 3.86 -23.71 -27.29
N GLU A 311 4.22 -23.48 -28.54
CA GLU A 311 3.37 -22.71 -29.45
C GLU A 311 2.10 -23.52 -29.77
N ILE A 312 0.93 -22.86 -29.72
CA ILE A 312 -0.39 -23.41 -30.04
C ILE A 312 -1.27 -22.30 -30.61
N ASP A 313 -2.10 -22.60 -31.61
CA ASP A 313 -2.92 -21.60 -32.30
C ASP A 313 -4.08 -21.09 -31.41
N ASN A 314 -4.66 -21.99 -30.62
CA ASN A 314 -5.89 -21.75 -29.86
C ASN A 314 -5.61 -21.46 -28.37
N LEU A 315 -5.05 -20.28 -28.10
CA LEU A 315 -4.76 -19.80 -26.74
C LEU A 315 -6.01 -19.26 -26.03
N VAL A 316 -6.58 -20.06 -25.12
CA VAL A 316 -7.57 -19.55 -24.15
C VAL A 316 -6.87 -18.61 -23.16
N LEU A 317 -7.11 -17.31 -23.33
CA LEU A 317 -6.64 -16.28 -22.41
C LEU A 317 -7.36 -16.37 -21.06
N ARG A 318 -6.68 -15.97 -19.98
CA ARG A 318 -7.35 -15.74 -18.69
C ARG A 318 -8.20 -14.47 -18.79
N THR A 319 -9.40 -14.50 -18.23
CA THR A 319 -10.22 -13.30 -18.03
C THR A 319 -9.47 -12.27 -17.18
N ASN A 320 -9.64 -10.99 -17.51
CA ASN A 320 -8.73 -9.94 -17.05
C ASN A 320 -9.02 -9.52 -15.60
N LEU A 321 -7.99 -9.57 -14.75
CA LEU A 321 -8.02 -8.96 -13.40
C LEU A 321 -6.81 -8.08 -13.10
N LEU A 322 -5.65 -8.35 -13.69
CA LEU A 322 -4.47 -7.46 -13.67
C LEU A 322 -3.90 -7.40 -15.10
N ARG A 323 -4.18 -6.31 -15.80
CA ARG A 323 -3.40 -5.83 -16.96
C ARG A 323 -2.73 -4.51 -16.56
#